data_AF-A0A929L576-F1
#
_entry.id   AF-A0A929L576-F1
#
_cell.length_a   1.000
_cell.length_b   1.000
_cell.length_c   1.000
_cell.angle_alpha   90.00
_cell.angle_beta   90.00
_cell.angle_gamma   90.00
#
_symmetry.space_group_name_H-M   'P 1'
#
loop_
_entity.id
_entity.type
_entity.pdbx_description
1 polymer ?
#
loop_
_entity_poly.entity_id
_entity_poly.type
_entity_poly.pdbx_seq_one_letter_code
_entity_poly.pdbx_strand_id
1 'polypeptide(L)'
;MNFYAKFESDGSYLPLKTHLKDTALCAAYLYEHWVPPATKNFLCTSLNISDTELKKLYVLLAYIHDVGKATPVFQLKAWDMLDSPEKYLSCLPPNPTSGQVKFLHHSTTGAFILKKLGLDKGNTTIVGSHHGRWRASMKESLYFMKPE
;
A
#
# COMPACT_ATOMS: atom_id res chain seq x y z
N MET A 1 -12.57 9.50 8.31
CA MET A 1 -12.46 8.03 8.42
C MET A 1 -11.05 7.73 8.91
N ASN A 2 -10.90 7.07 10.06
CA ASN A 2 -9.59 6.81 10.67
C ASN A 2 -9.16 5.38 10.33
N PHE A 3 -8.33 5.21 9.30
CA PHE A 3 -7.79 3.90 8.94
C PHE A 3 -6.62 3.52 9.85
N TYR A 4 -6.49 2.24 10.22
CA TYR A 4 -5.32 1.72 10.96
C TYR A 4 -4.31 1.03 10.03
N ALA A 5 -3.03 1.02 10.45
CA ALA A 5 -1.95 0.27 9.81
C ALA A 5 -1.43 -0.90 10.64
N LYS A 6 -1.43 -0.75 11.97
CA LYS A 6 -1.09 -1.78 12.96
C LYS A 6 -2.12 -1.75 14.08
N PHE A 7 -2.30 -2.91 14.70
CA PHE A 7 -3.24 -3.12 15.79
C PHE A 7 -2.62 -4.14 16.75
N GLU A 8 -2.70 -3.86 18.04
CA GLU A 8 -2.15 -4.69 19.12
C GLU A 8 -3.28 -5.36 19.92
N SER A 9 -2.96 -6.43 20.64
CA SER A 9 -3.95 -7.18 21.42
C SER A 9 -4.59 -6.41 22.57
N ASP A 10 -3.98 -5.31 23.01
CA ASP A 10 -4.47 -4.44 24.08
C ASP A 10 -5.46 -3.36 23.61
N GLY A 11 -5.83 -3.37 22.32
CA GLY A 11 -6.73 -2.40 21.71
C GLY A 11 -6.04 -1.13 21.19
N SER A 12 -4.73 -0.97 21.40
CA SER A 12 -3.97 0.12 20.80
C SER A 12 -3.77 -0.06 19.30
N TYR A 13 -3.73 1.04 18.56
CA TYR A 13 -3.54 1.02 17.11
C TYR A 13 -2.67 2.17 16.62
N LEU A 14 -1.98 1.93 15.50
CA LEU A 14 -1.25 2.96 14.77
C LEU A 14 -2.09 3.43 13.58
N PRO A 15 -2.49 4.72 13.52
CA PRO A 15 -3.20 5.24 12.37
C PRO A 15 -2.38 5.09 11.08
N LEU A 16 -3.05 4.69 9.99
CA LEU A 16 -2.41 4.47 8.69
C LEU A 16 -1.67 5.71 8.21
N LYS A 17 -2.29 6.89 8.31
CA LYS A 17 -1.66 8.17 7.93
C LYS A 17 -0.34 8.40 8.68
N THR A 18 -0.28 8.03 9.97
CA THR A 18 0.94 8.14 10.77
C THR A 18 2.00 7.17 10.26
N HIS A 19 1.65 5.89 10.11
CA HIS A 19 2.56 4.86 9.56
C HIS A 19 3.15 5.24 8.18
N LEU A 20 2.33 5.77 7.27
CA LEU A 20 2.77 6.19 5.94
C LEU A 20 3.75 7.38 6.03
N LYS A 21 3.45 8.37 6.89
CA LYS A 21 4.33 9.52 7.12
C LYS A 21 5.65 9.10 7.75
N ASP A 22 5.61 8.26 8.78
CA ASP A 22 6.80 7.76 9.47
C ASP A 22 7.71 7.03 8.48
N THR A 23 7.14 6.13 7.67
CA THR A 23 7.87 5.39 6.64
C THR A 23 8.49 6.34 5.61
N ALA A 24 7.77 7.37 5.16
CA ALA A 24 8.28 8.35 4.20
C ALA A 24 9.40 9.22 4.77
N LEU A 25 9.32 9.60 6.05
CA LEU A 25 10.38 10.35 6.73
C LEU A 25 11.63 9.48 6.94
N CYS A 26 11.47 8.22 7.36
CA CYS A 26 12.57 7.26 7.40
C CYS A 26 13.20 7.07 6.01
N ALA A 27 12.39 6.95 4.96
CA ALA A 27 12.88 6.83 3.59
C ALA A 27 13.66 8.08 3.17
N ALA A 28 13.17 9.28 3.46
CA ALA A 28 13.88 10.52 3.16
C ALA A 28 15.23 10.57 3.90
N TYR A 29 15.27 10.20 5.18
CA TYR A 29 16.50 10.14 5.97
C TYR A 29 17.49 9.12 5.41
N LEU A 30 17.04 7.91 5.09
CA LEU A 30 17.88 6.86 4.49
C LEU A 30 18.41 7.28 3.12
N TYR A 31 17.59 7.95 2.30
CA TYR A 31 18.03 8.47 1.02
C TYR A 31 19.21 9.42 1.19
N GLU A 32 19.13 10.35 2.15
CA GLU A 32 20.20 11.33 2.37
C GLU A 32 21.46 10.72 2.98
N HIS A 33 21.30 9.85 3.98
CA HIS A 33 22.41 9.48 4.86
C HIS A 33 22.94 8.07 4.66
N TRP A 34 22.21 7.20 3.94
CA TRP A 34 22.56 5.78 3.83
C TRP A 34 22.72 5.32 2.38
N VAL A 35 21.89 5.80 1.45
CA VAL A 35 21.98 5.39 0.04
C VAL A 35 23.30 5.88 -0.58
N PRO A 36 24.15 4.98 -1.12
CA PRO A 36 25.44 5.38 -1.67
C PRO A 36 25.29 6.34 -2.88
N PRO A 37 26.19 7.34 -3.03
CA PRO A 37 26.17 8.24 -4.17
C PRO A 37 26.22 7.52 -5.52
N ALA A 38 26.99 6.42 -5.62
CA ALA A 38 27.05 5.60 -6.84
C ALA A 38 25.68 5.02 -7.23
N THR A 39 24.88 4.56 -6.26
CA THR A 39 23.53 4.05 -6.50
C THR A 39 22.58 5.15 -6.95
N LYS A 40 22.65 6.34 -6.33
CA LYS A 40 21.86 7.51 -6.75
C LYS A 40 22.20 7.91 -8.18
N ASN A 41 23.48 8.06 -8.50
CA ASN A 41 23.97 8.41 -9.83
C ASN A 41 23.52 7.38 -10.89
N PHE A 42 23.67 6.09 -10.61
CA PHE A 42 23.22 5.03 -11.49
C PHE A 42 21.72 5.13 -11.80
N LEU A 43 20.90 5.35 -10.78
CA LEU A 43 19.44 5.47 -10.94
C LEU A 43 19.05 6.76 -11.67
N CYS A 44 19.65 7.90 -11.34
CA CYS A 44 19.43 9.18 -12.04
C CYS A 44 19.74 9.05 -13.53
N THR A 45 20.88 8.46 -13.90
CA THR A 45 21.23 8.22 -15.30
C THR A 45 20.29 7.24 -15.97
N SER A 46 19.97 6.11 -15.31
CA SER A 46 19.11 5.07 -15.90
C SER A 46 17.68 5.53 -16.14
N LEU A 47 17.16 6.38 -15.25
CA LEU A 47 15.80 6.93 -15.33
C LEU A 47 15.75 8.27 -16.08
N ASN A 48 16.90 8.86 -16.38
CA ASN A 48 17.03 10.21 -16.94
C ASN A 48 16.30 11.28 -16.12
N ILE A 49 16.54 11.28 -14.80
CA ILE A 49 15.96 12.24 -13.84
C ILE A 49 17.02 12.81 -12.92
N SER A 50 16.73 13.97 -12.33
CA SER A 50 17.59 14.59 -11.32
C SER A 50 17.59 13.81 -9.99
N ASP A 51 18.60 14.04 -9.15
CA ASP A 51 18.65 13.45 -7.79
C ASP A 51 17.47 13.90 -6.92
N THR A 52 16.99 15.14 -7.12
CA THR A 52 15.80 15.64 -6.43
C THR A 52 14.53 14.89 -6.84
N GLU A 53 14.36 14.59 -8.13
CA GLU A 53 13.23 13.79 -8.63
C GLU A 53 13.34 12.34 -8.16
N LEU A 54 14.54 11.77 -8.15
CA LEU A 54 14.78 10.43 -7.63
C LEU A 54 14.42 10.33 -6.14
N LYS A 55 14.84 11.31 -5.32
CA LYS A 55 14.44 11.39 -3.90
C LYS A 55 12.92 11.48 -3.76
N LYS A 56 12.25 12.33 -4.54
CA LYS A 56 10.78 12.46 -4.52
C LYS A 56 10.10 11.14 -4.85
N LEU A 57 10.57 10.43 -5.88
CA LEU A 57 10.06 9.12 -6.26
C LEU A 57 10.28 8.09 -5.14
N TYR A 58 11.50 8.02 -4.59
CA TYR A 58 11.85 7.11 -3.50
C TYR A 58 10.95 7.31 -2.27
N VAL A 59 10.77 8.56 -1.85
CA VAL A 59 9.90 8.93 -0.72
C VAL A 59 8.43 8.68 -1.03
N LEU A 60 7.97 8.98 -2.25
CA LEU A 60 6.59 8.72 -2.67
C LEU A 60 6.26 7.23 -2.62
N LEU A 61 7.13 6.37 -3.18
CA LEU A 61 6.93 4.92 -3.18
C LEU A 61 6.87 4.37 -1.75
N ALA A 62 7.72 4.88 -0.85
CA ALA A 62 7.66 4.57 0.58
C ALA A 62 6.36 5.06 1.24
N TYR A 63 5.90 6.28 0.92
CA TYR A 63 4.67 6.85 1.46
C TYR A 63 3.41 6.09 1.03
N ILE A 64 3.41 5.48 -0.16
CA ILE A 64 2.23 4.77 -0.70
C ILE A 64 2.31 3.25 -0.56
N HIS A 65 3.38 2.70 0.04
CA HIS A 65 3.61 1.25 0.07
C HIS A 65 2.41 0.47 0.65
N ASP A 66 1.77 1.04 1.67
CA ASP A 66 0.66 0.45 2.42
C ASP A 66 -0.71 1.05 2.04
N VAL A 67 -0.84 1.72 0.88
CA VAL A 67 -2.13 2.31 0.44
C VAL A 67 -3.27 1.28 0.38
N GLY A 68 -2.96 0.01 0.11
CA GLY A 68 -3.95 -1.06 0.12
C GLY A 68 -4.55 -1.37 1.50
N LYS A 69 -3.97 -0.84 2.59
CA LYS A 69 -4.58 -0.90 3.92
C LYS A 69 -5.78 0.02 4.06
N ALA A 70 -5.90 1.06 3.22
CA ALA A 70 -7.08 1.93 3.16
C ALA A 70 -8.27 1.28 2.42
N THR A 71 -8.32 -0.06 2.37
CA THR A 71 -9.43 -0.80 1.77
C THR A 71 -10.29 -1.44 2.84
N PRO A 72 -11.62 -1.58 2.61
CA PRO A 72 -12.50 -2.28 3.55
C PRO A 72 -12.00 -3.68 3.88
N VAL A 73 -11.48 -4.42 2.90
CA VAL A 73 -10.93 -5.78 3.08
C VAL A 73 -9.81 -5.83 4.13
N PHE A 74 -8.98 -4.78 4.22
CA PHE A 74 -7.96 -4.72 5.26
C PHE A 74 -8.53 -4.23 6.59
N GLN A 75 -9.31 -3.14 6.58
CA GLN A 75 -9.81 -2.50 7.80
C GLN A 75 -10.76 -3.41 8.59
N LEU A 76 -11.51 -4.28 7.91
CA LEU A 76 -12.41 -5.22 8.58
C LEU A 76 -11.69 -6.37 9.29
N LYS A 77 -10.37 -6.50 9.18
CA LYS A 77 -9.62 -7.51 9.95
C LYS A 77 -9.62 -7.24 11.46
N ALA A 78 -9.90 -6.01 11.88
CA ALA A 78 -10.08 -5.63 13.28
C ALA A 78 -11.58 -5.38 13.60
N TRP A 79 -12.47 -6.20 13.03
CA TRP A 79 -13.93 -6.04 13.07
C TRP A 79 -14.47 -5.68 14.47
N ASP A 80 -14.15 -6.50 15.46
CA ASP A 80 -14.73 -6.43 16.81
C ASP A 80 -14.31 -5.18 17.61
N MET A 81 -13.36 -4.40 17.09
CA MET A 81 -12.73 -3.28 17.79
C MET A 81 -12.89 -1.95 17.04
N LEU A 82 -13.64 -1.94 15.94
CA LEU A 82 -14.02 -0.70 15.26
C LEU A 82 -15.21 -0.06 15.99
N ASP A 83 -15.18 1.26 16.22
CA ASP A 83 -16.33 1.99 16.77
C ASP A 83 -17.57 1.92 15.87
N SER A 84 -17.40 1.57 14.59
CA SER A 84 -18.47 1.51 13.58
C SER A 84 -18.06 0.63 12.38
N PRO A 85 -17.86 -0.69 12.52
CA PRO A 85 -17.44 -1.59 11.44
C PRO A 85 -18.43 -1.59 10.26
N GLU A 86 -19.71 -1.35 10.52
CA GLU A 86 -20.77 -1.25 9.52
C GLU A 86 -20.55 -0.13 8.49
N LYS A 87 -19.82 0.94 8.85
CA LYS A 87 -19.43 2.00 7.88
C LYS A 87 -18.52 1.48 6.76
N TYR A 88 -17.82 0.38 7.00
CA TYR A 88 -16.95 -0.25 6.02
C TYR A 88 -17.68 -1.30 5.18
N LEU A 89 -18.80 -1.84 5.68
CA LEU A 89 -19.63 -2.81 4.95
C LEU A 89 -20.26 -2.21 3.70
N SER A 90 -20.70 -0.95 3.74
CA SER A 90 -21.29 -0.27 2.58
C SER A 90 -20.28 -0.09 1.42
N CYS A 91 -18.99 -0.19 1.71
CA CYS A 91 -17.91 -0.13 0.74
C CYS A 91 -17.49 -1.52 0.21
N LEU A 92 -18.10 -2.60 0.72
CA LEU A 92 -17.95 -3.95 0.20
C LEU A 92 -19.08 -4.30 -0.79
N PRO A 93 -18.86 -5.24 -1.72
CA PRO A 93 -19.95 -5.82 -2.48
C PRO A 93 -21.00 -6.46 -1.53
N PRO A 94 -22.29 -6.42 -1.89
CA PRO A 94 -23.37 -6.99 -1.07
C PRO A 94 -23.14 -8.49 -0.85
N ASN A 95 -23.38 -8.97 0.38
CA ASN A 95 -23.13 -10.34 0.86
C ASN A 95 -21.67 -10.80 0.75
N PRO A 96 -20.74 -10.23 1.53
CA PRO A 96 -19.40 -10.81 1.68
C PRO A 96 -19.54 -12.13 2.44
N THR A 97 -19.76 -13.24 1.76
CA THR A 97 -19.65 -14.54 2.44
C THR A 97 -18.22 -14.68 2.94
N SER A 98 -18.08 -15.11 4.19
CA SER A 98 -16.80 -15.23 4.92
C SER A 98 -15.75 -16.09 4.20
N GLY A 99 -16.14 -16.85 3.16
CA GLY A 99 -15.25 -17.62 2.30
C GLY A 99 -14.99 -17.05 0.89
N GLN A 100 -15.71 -16.03 0.42
CA GLN A 100 -15.55 -15.47 -0.94
C GLN A 100 -14.61 -14.27 -1.01
N VAL A 101 -14.47 -13.50 0.08
CA VAL A 101 -13.41 -12.49 0.16
C VAL A 101 -12.10 -13.23 0.43
N LYS A 102 -11.51 -13.86 -0.60
CA LYS A 102 -10.10 -14.25 -0.57
C LYS A 102 -9.34 -12.97 -0.20
N PHE A 103 -8.93 -12.83 1.05
CA PHE A 103 -8.30 -11.62 1.58
C PHE A 103 -7.08 -11.31 0.73
N LEU A 104 -7.26 -10.42 -0.25
CA LEU A 104 -6.16 -9.94 -1.07
C LEU A 104 -5.19 -9.27 -0.11
N HIS A 105 -3.94 -9.72 -0.16
CA HIS A 105 -2.88 -9.14 0.64
C HIS A 105 -2.82 -7.64 0.34
N HIS A 106 -2.66 -6.78 1.35
CA HIS A 106 -2.79 -5.33 1.14
C HIS A 106 -1.75 -4.79 0.15
N SER A 107 -0.60 -5.45 0.02
CA SER A 107 0.38 -5.13 -1.03
C SER A 107 -0.20 -5.36 -2.44
N THR A 108 -0.94 -6.45 -2.66
CA THR A 108 -1.63 -6.74 -3.93
C THR A 108 -2.72 -5.71 -4.20
N THR A 109 -3.54 -5.40 -3.21
CA THR A 109 -4.62 -4.41 -3.34
C THR A 109 -4.06 -3.01 -3.59
N GLY A 110 -2.97 -2.64 -2.92
CA GLY A 110 -2.26 -1.39 -3.13
C GLY A 110 -1.72 -1.26 -4.56
N ALA A 111 -1.05 -2.30 -5.07
CA ALA A 111 -0.58 -2.31 -6.45
C ALA A 111 -1.72 -2.16 -7.47
N PHE A 112 -2.88 -2.78 -7.21
CA PHE A 112 -4.05 -2.64 -8.08
C PHE A 112 -4.61 -1.21 -8.08
N ILE A 113 -4.77 -0.60 -6.89
CA ILE A 113 -5.20 0.80 -6.75
C ILE A 113 -4.27 1.71 -7.54
N LEU A 114 -2.97 1.57 -7.35
CA LEU A 114 -1.98 2.40 -8.03
C LEU A 114 -1.99 2.21 -9.55
N LYS A 115 -2.17 0.96 -10.03
CA LYS A 115 -2.34 0.68 -11.46
C LYS A 115 -3.58 1.37 -12.02
N LYS A 116 -4.70 1.35 -11.29
CA LYS A 116 -5.94 2.05 -11.69
C LYS A 116 -5.78 3.57 -11.69
N LEU A 117 -4.92 4.10 -10.83
CA LEU A 117 -4.54 5.52 -10.82
C LEU A 117 -3.51 5.90 -11.90
N GLY A 118 -3.10 4.96 -12.75
CA GLY A 118 -2.23 5.22 -13.90
C GLY A 118 -0.72 5.08 -13.62
N LEU A 119 -0.32 4.58 -12.45
CA LEU A 119 1.10 4.29 -12.20
C LEU A 119 1.56 3.11 -13.07
N ASP A 120 2.80 3.20 -13.54
CA ASP A 120 3.40 2.20 -14.42
C ASP A 120 3.63 0.86 -13.69
N LYS A 121 3.96 -0.15 -14.49
CA LYS A 121 4.20 -1.51 -14.01
C LYS A 121 5.37 -1.59 -13.03
N GLY A 122 6.44 -0.81 -13.22
CA GLY A 122 7.61 -0.82 -12.35
C GLY A 122 7.24 -0.35 -10.95
N ASN A 123 6.64 0.85 -10.86
CA ASN A 123 6.23 1.44 -9.59
C ASN A 123 5.18 0.61 -8.85
N THR A 124 4.17 0.10 -9.56
CA THR A 124 3.16 -0.81 -8.97
C THR A 124 3.78 -2.13 -8.50
N THR A 125 4.80 -2.64 -9.19
CA THR A 125 5.51 -3.87 -8.79
C THR A 125 6.32 -3.68 -7.52
N ILE A 126 7.03 -2.54 -7.39
CA ILE A 126 7.79 -2.18 -6.19
C ILE A 126 6.84 -2.16 -4.97
N VAL A 127 5.73 -1.41 -5.08
CA VAL A 127 4.75 -1.33 -4.00
C VAL A 127 4.11 -2.68 -3.70
N GLY A 128 3.73 -3.46 -4.72
CA GLY A 128 3.06 -4.74 -4.49
C GLY A 128 3.94 -5.84 -3.88
N SER A 129 5.27 -5.65 -3.94
CA SER A 129 6.26 -6.63 -3.50
C SER A 129 6.89 -6.31 -2.15
N HIS A 130 6.49 -5.22 -1.47
CA HIS A 130 7.19 -4.73 -0.28
C HIS A 130 7.22 -5.71 0.93
N HIS A 131 6.43 -6.80 0.89
CA HIS A 131 6.53 -7.94 1.82
C HIS A 131 7.38 -9.09 1.27
N GLY A 132 8.42 -8.78 0.50
CA GLY A 132 9.41 -9.74 -0.03
C GLY A 132 8.95 -10.63 -1.18
N ARG A 133 7.72 -10.46 -1.68
CA ARG A 133 7.23 -11.22 -2.85
C ARG A 133 6.15 -10.49 -3.63
N TRP A 134 6.26 -10.50 -4.96
CA TRP A 134 5.16 -10.16 -5.84
C TRP A 134 4.11 -11.27 -5.79
N ARG A 135 2.88 -10.94 -5.38
CA ARG A 135 1.82 -11.95 -5.14
C ARG A 135 0.86 -12.15 -6.32
N ALA A 136 1.08 -11.56 -7.50
CA ALA A 136 0.06 -11.61 -8.55
C ALA A 136 0.30 -12.68 -9.63
N SER A 137 -0.64 -13.62 -9.73
CA SER A 137 -1.29 -13.87 -11.01
C SER A 137 -2.52 -12.94 -11.05
N MET A 138 -2.50 -11.92 -11.91
CA MET A 138 -3.59 -10.91 -12.01
C MET A 138 -4.92 -11.50 -12.52
N LYS A 139 -4.93 -12.76 -13.00
CA LYS A 139 -6.11 -13.36 -13.65
C LYS A 139 -7.23 -13.73 -12.67
N GLU A 140 -6.92 -14.05 -11.41
CA GLU A 140 -7.94 -14.50 -10.45
C GLU A 140 -8.49 -13.37 -9.57
N SER A 141 -7.73 -12.30 -9.34
CA SER A 141 -8.13 -11.20 -8.45
C SER A 141 -9.09 -10.20 -9.09
N LEU A 142 -9.13 -10.16 -10.43
CA LEU A 142 -9.99 -9.27 -11.23
C LEU A 142 -11.48 -9.66 -11.21
N TYR A 143 -11.83 -10.86 -10.76
CA TYR A 143 -13.21 -11.33 -10.74
C TYR A 143 -14.10 -10.54 -9.76
N PHE A 144 -13.52 -10.01 -8.68
CA PHE A 144 -14.27 -9.36 -7.59
C PHE A 144 -14.33 -7.82 -7.68
N MET A 145 -13.79 -7.21 -8.74
CA MET A 145 -13.69 -5.76 -8.87
C MET A 145 -14.10 -5.24 -10.26
N LYS A 146 -14.88 -6.03 -11.02
CA LYS A 146 -15.57 -5.48 -12.19
C LYS A 146 -16.71 -4.58 -11.70
N PRO A 147 -16.84 -3.34 -12.18
CA PRO A 147 -18.12 -2.65 -12.10
C PRO A 147 -19.14 -3.46 -12.92
N GLU A 148 -20.38 -3.50 -12.46
CA GLU A 148 -21.52 -3.84 -13.33
C GLU A 148 -21.62 -2.84 -14.50
#